data_AF-A0A0F9A3Z3-F1
#
_entry.id   AF-A0A0F9A3Z3-F1
#
_cell.length_a   1.000
_cell.length_b   1.000
_cell.length_c   1.000
_cell.angle_alpha   90.00
_cell.angle_beta   90.00
_cell.angle_gamma   90.00
#
_symmetry.space_group_name_H-M   'P 1'
#
loop_
_entity.id
_entity.type
_entity.pdbx_description
1 polymer ?
#
loop_
_entity_poly.entity_id
_entity_poly.type
_entity_poly.pdbx_seq_one_letter_code
_entity_poly.pdbx_strand_id
1 'polypeptide(L)'
;MKLKEAIEIYQREKGAPSNAYDWYRRSAKDNGEVYIGNISIDAVKIGNQWYIDDRAFKEAIKSQQKRLELRKKNTEDYSKGIYHGVAGQVIEIEGGGYKNYEGFIFAWSNYLIARERSDGRWYCRQCSSMVKEEHNKKCTINSDWHNCTGECTLSKVYCPKCKTEVNFCPNSKSFTLSKELGKKKLEDNR
;
A
#
# COMPACT_ATOMS: atom_id res chain seq x y z
N MET A 1 -25.41 -11.61 15.65
CA MET A 1 -24.84 -12.87 16.18
C MET A 1 -23.86 -12.57 17.32
N LYS A 2 -23.50 -13.54 18.19
CA LYS A 2 -22.47 -13.30 19.21
C LYS A 2 -21.09 -13.23 18.54
N LEU A 3 -20.27 -12.29 18.99
CA LEU A 3 -18.91 -12.11 18.47
C LEU A 3 -18.07 -13.39 18.62
N LYS A 4 -18.16 -14.08 19.76
CA LYS A 4 -17.42 -15.33 19.99
C LYS A 4 -17.71 -16.38 18.92
N GLU A 5 -18.99 -16.60 18.63
CA GLU A 5 -19.44 -17.56 17.61
C GLU A 5 -18.95 -17.14 16.20
N ALA A 6 -19.01 -15.84 15.89
CA ALA A 6 -18.49 -15.30 14.63
C ALA A 6 -16.98 -15.52 14.47
N ILE A 7 -16.19 -15.30 15.52
CA ILE A 7 -14.74 -15.53 15.49
C ILE A 7 -14.40 -17.02 15.34
N GLU A 8 -15.16 -17.92 15.99
CA GLU A 8 -14.98 -19.37 15.80
C GLU A 8 -15.25 -19.81 14.36
N ILE A 9 -16.24 -19.21 13.68
CA ILE A 9 -16.48 -19.43 12.25
C ILE A 9 -15.30 -18.86 11.43
N TYR A 10 -14.92 -17.61 11.69
CA TYR A 10 -13.85 -16.95 10.95
C TYR A 10 -12.52 -17.70 11.06
N GLN A 11 -12.17 -18.23 12.23
CA GLN A 11 -10.94 -18.99 12.45
C GLN A 11 -10.87 -20.30 11.66
N ARG A 12 -12.00 -20.82 11.17
CA ARG A 12 -12.03 -22.00 10.27
C ARG A 12 -11.79 -21.61 8.81
N GLU A 13 -11.90 -20.34 8.47
CA GLU A 13 -11.63 -19.87 7.11
C GLU A 13 -10.15 -20.01 6.76
N LYS A 14 -9.88 -20.44 5.53
CA LYS A 14 -8.52 -20.54 5.03
C LYS A 14 -7.85 -19.17 5.06
N GLY A 15 -6.68 -19.07 5.68
CA GLY A 15 -5.92 -17.82 5.76
C GLY A 15 -6.47 -16.81 6.77
N ALA A 16 -7.36 -17.22 7.68
CA ALA A 16 -7.71 -16.43 8.85
C ALA A 16 -6.49 -16.24 9.77
N PRO A 17 -6.34 -15.06 10.40
CA PRO A 17 -5.26 -14.82 11.34
C PRO A 17 -5.44 -15.66 12.60
N SER A 18 -4.33 -16.11 13.18
CA SER A 18 -4.31 -16.87 14.45
C SER A 18 -4.50 -15.99 15.69
N ASN A 19 -5.30 -14.93 15.58
CA ASN A 19 -5.59 -14.03 16.69
C ASN A 19 -6.51 -14.73 17.69
N ALA A 20 -6.19 -14.63 18.98
CA ALA A 20 -7.07 -15.07 20.05
C ALA A 20 -8.34 -14.23 20.10
N TYR A 21 -9.45 -14.81 20.59
CA TYR A 21 -10.72 -14.10 20.79
C TYR A 21 -10.56 -12.79 21.59
N ASP A 22 -9.64 -12.76 22.55
CA ASP A 22 -9.40 -11.57 23.39
C ASP A 22 -8.92 -10.36 22.59
N TRP A 23 -8.22 -10.57 21.47
CA TRP A 23 -7.84 -9.49 20.56
C TRP A 23 -9.06 -8.79 19.97
N TYR A 24 -10.04 -9.56 19.46
CA TYR A 24 -11.29 -9.01 18.92
C TYR A 24 -12.14 -8.35 20.00
N ARG A 25 -12.17 -8.93 21.20
CA ARG A 25 -12.87 -8.34 22.36
C ARG A 25 -12.28 -6.98 22.74
N ARG A 26 -10.96 -6.83 22.71
CA ARG A 26 -10.29 -5.53 22.94
C ARG A 26 -10.62 -4.54 21.83
N SER A 27 -10.53 -4.93 20.56
CA SER A 27 -10.95 -4.07 19.44
C SER A 27 -12.39 -3.57 19.59
N ALA A 28 -13.33 -4.46 19.89
CA ALA A 28 -14.73 -4.09 20.11
C ALA A 28 -14.90 -3.10 21.27
N LYS A 29 -14.13 -3.29 22.35
CA LYS A 29 -14.18 -2.40 23.52
C LYS A 29 -13.59 -1.02 23.22
N ASP A 30 -12.44 -0.99 22.56
CA ASP A 30 -11.63 0.22 22.41
C ASP A 30 -12.14 1.07 21.23
N ASN A 31 -12.62 0.45 20.16
CA ASN A 31 -13.02 1.12 18.92
C ASN A 31 -14.52 1.03 18.62
N GLY A 32 -15.28 0.18 19.32
CA GLY A 32 -16.68 -0.12 18.97
C GLY A 32 -16.85 -0.98 17.72
N GLU A 33 -15.76 -1.49 17.14
CA GLU A 33 -15.75 -2.28 15.91
C GLU A 33 -14.74 -3.44 15.99
N VAL A 34 -14.94 -4.43 15.14
CA VAL A 34 -14.01 -5.55 14.91
C VAL A 34 -13.68 -5.68 13.44
N TYR A 35 -12.42 -6.01 13.14
CA TYR A 35 -11.98 -6.25 11.77
C TYR A 35 -12.06 -7.74 11.43
N ILE A 36 -12.80 -8.06 10.37
CA ILE A 36 -12.82 -9.38 9.74
C ILE A 36 -12.21 -9.23 8.34
N GLY A 37 -10.98 -9.73 8.16
CA GLY A 37 -10.16 -9.36 7.01
C GLY A 37 -9.89 -7.85 7.01
N ASN A 38 -10.29 -7.16 5.95
CA ASN A 38 -10.12 -5.70 5.80
C ASN A 38 -11.43 -4.92 6.00
N ILE A 39 -12.49 -5.57 6.48
CA ILE A 39 -13.79 -4.93 6.72
C ILE A 39 -13.98 -4.77 8.22
N SER A 40 -14.25 -3.54 8.65
CA SER A 40 -14.71 -3.28 10.01
C SER A 40 -16.21 -3.53 10.13
N ILE A 41 -16.60 -4.07 11.28
CA ILE A 41 -17.97 -4.40 11.62
C ILE A 41 -18.26 -3.84 13.00
N ASP A 42 -19.32 -3.06 13.12
CA ASP A 42 -19.77 -2.52 14.39
C ASP A 42 -20.04 -3.65 15.39
N ALA A 43 -19.55 -3.45 16.61
CA ALA A 43 -19.70 -4.36 17.72
C ALA A 43 -20.45 -3.68 18.86
N VAL A 44 -21.55 -4.29 19.29
CA VAL A 44 -22.38 -3.78 20.40
C VAL A 44 -22.32 -4.74 21.57
N LYS A 45 -22.26 -4.17 22.78
CA LYS A 45 -22.31 -4.96 24.01
C LYS A 45 -23.73 -5.02 24.55
N ILE A 46 -24.29 -6.23 24.65
CA ILE A 46 -25.60 -6.48 25.25
C ILE A 46 -25.39 -7.37 26.47
N GLY A 47 -25.66 -6.83 27.65
CA GLY A 47 -25.30 -7.46 28.92
C GLY A 47 -23.79 -7.69 29.02
N ASN A 48 -23.37 -8.94 29.22
CA ASN A 48 -21.95 -9.31 29.31
C ASN A 48 -21.39 -9.93 28.02
N GLN A 49 -22.08 -9.78 26.89
CA GLN A 49 -21.71 -10.39 25.62
C GLN A 49 -21.60 -9.34 24.51
N TRP A 50 -20.65 -9.57 23.60
CA TRP A 50 -20.46 -8.76 22.40
C TRP A 50 -21.20 -9.38 21.23
N TYR A 51 -21.81 -8.53 20.41
CA TYR A 51 -22.59 -8.90 19.24
C TYR A 51 -22.14 -8.08 18.05
N ILE A 52 -22.25 -8.69 16.88
CA ILE A 52 -22.06 -8.03 15.58
C ILE A 52 -23.23 -8.37 14.67
N ASP A 53 -23.43 -7.59 13.63
CA ASP A 53 -24.42 -7.88 12.61
C ASP A 53 -24.04 -9.12 11.78
N ASP A 54 -24.97 -10.07 11.64
CA ASP A 54 -24.72 -11.35 10.94
C ASP A 54 -24.55 -11.17 9.43
N ARG A 55 -25.27 -10.20 8.84
CA ARG A 55 -25.16 -9.93 7.41
C ARG A 55 -23.81 -9.28 7.09
N ALA A 56 -23.41 -8.26 7.86
CA ALA A 56 -22.11 -7.62 7.74
C ALA A 56 -20.97 -8.63 7.92
N PHE A 57 -21.10 -9.56 8.88
CA PHE A 57 -20.14 -10.64 9.07
C PHE A 57 -20.01 -11.53 7.83
N LYS A 58 -21.13 -12.01 7.27
CA LYS A 58 -21.11 -12.84 6.04
C LYS A 58 -20.52 -12.11 4.85
N GLU A 59 -20.83 -10.82 4.69
CA GLU A 59 -20.25 -9.98 3.65
C GLU A 59 -18.74 -9.82 3.84
N ALA A 60 -18.27 -9.66 5.07
CA ALA A 60 -16.84 -9.58 5.40
C ALA A 60 -16.08 -10.87 5.06
N ILE A 61 -16.64 -12.03 5.41
CA ILE A 61 -16.06 -13.33 5.06
C ILE A 61 -15.95 -13.50 3.53
N LYS A 62 -17.03 -13.17 2.79
CA LYS A 62 -17.02 -13.26 1.32
C LYS A 62 -16.00 -12.32 0.70
N SER A 63 -15.85 -11.11 1.24
CA SER A 63 -14.83 -10.14 0.80
C SER A 63 -13.43 -10.68 1.05
N GLN A 64 -13.18 -11.25 2.23
CA GLN A 64 -11.90 -11.86 2.57
C GLN A 64 -11.55 -13.02 1.63
N GLN A 65 -12.51 -13.92 1.34
CA GLN A 65 -12.30 -15.03 0.41
C GLN A 65 -11.90 -14.52 -0.98
N LYS A 66 -12.64 -13.56 -1.55
CA LYS A 66 -12.31 -12.93 -2.83
C LYS A 66 -10.92 -12.28 -2.84
N ARG A 67 -10.55 -11.60 -1.75
CA ARG A 67 -9.23 -10.99 -1.61
C ARG A 67 -8.12 -12.05 -1.63
N LEU A 68 -8.31 -13.17 -0.94
CA LEU A 68 -7.34 -14.27 -0.92
C LEU A 68 -7.18 -14.92 -2.30
N GLU A 69 -8.28 -15.13 -3.03
CA GLU A 69 -8.24 -15.61 -4.41
C GLU A 69 -7.48 -14.65 -5.32
N LEU A 70 -7.78 -13.35 -5.24
CA LEU A 70 -7.09 -12.32 -6.00
C LEU A 70 -5.60 -12.26 -5.65
N ARG A 71 -5.25 -12.32 -4.37
CA ARG A 71 -3.86 -12.34 -3.90
C ARG A 71 -3.10 -13.53 -4.43
N LYS A 72 -3.72 -14.72 -4.45
CA LYS A 72 -3.11 -15.92 -5.03
C LYS A 72 -2.84 -15.72 -6.52
N LYS A 73 -3.84 -15.25 -7.27
CA LYS A 73 -3.69 -14.94 -8.70
C LYS A 73 -2.58 -13.92 -8.95
N ASN A 74 -2.55 -12.83 -8.18
CA ASN A 74 -1.50 -11.81 -8.28
C ASN A 74 -0.11 -12.37 -8.01
N THR A 75 0.00 -13.35 -7.10
CA THR A 75 1.27 -14.02 -6.78
C THR A 75 1.76 -14.86 -7.96
N GLU A 76 0.87 -15.64 -8.55
CA GLU A 76 1.16 -16.44 -9.74
C GLU A 76 1.55 -15.55 -10.93
N ASP A 77 0.81 -14.47 -11.17
CA ASP A 77 1.10 -13.51 -12.24
C ASP A 77 2.42 -12.76 -11.99
N TYR A 78 2.68 -12.35 -10.75
CA TYR A 78 3.95 -11.72 -10.36
C TYR A 78 5.15 -12.62 -10.66
N SER A 79 5.06 -13.93 -10.35
CA SER A 79 6.12 -14.89 -10.66
C SER A 79 6.40 -15.07 -12.16
N LYS A 80 5.42 -14.72 -13.01
CA LYS A 80 5.52 -14.73 -14.48
C LYS A 80 5.91 -13.36 -15.05
N GLY A 81 6.15 -12.36 -14.20
CA GLY A 81 6.44 -10.98 -14.63
C GLY A 81 5.22 -10.22 -15.15
N ILE A 82 4.00 -10.65 -14.80
CA ILE A 82 2.75 -9.96 -15.14
C ILE A 82 2.36 -9.06 -13.96
N TYR A 83 2.31 -7.75 -14.20
CA TYR A 83 2.07 -6.74 -13.16
C TYR A 83 0.73 -6.04 -13.36
N HIS A 84 -0.11 -6.07 -12.33
CA HIS A 84 -1.47 -5.52 -12.31
C HIS A 84 -1.52 -4.13 -11.69
N GLY A 85 -2.60 -3.40 -11.97
CA GLY A 85 -2.88 -2.10 -11.35
C GLY A 85 -2.26 -0.90 -12.05
N VAL A 86 -2.61 0.27 -11.54
CA VAL A 86 -2.17 1.60 -12.01
C VAL A 86 -1.04 2.14 -11.15
N ALA A 87 -0.36 3.20 -11.62
CA ALA A 87 0.68 3.87 -10.84
C ALA A 87 0.15 4.36 -9.48
N GLY A 88 0.94 4.19 -8.43
CA GLY A 88 0.57 4.49 -7.05
C GLY A 88 -0.22 3.38 -6.34
N GLN A 89 -0.80 2.42 -7.08
CA GLN A 89 -1.56 1.33 -6.49
C GLN A 89 -0.64 0.27 -5.86
N VAL A 90 -1.01 -0.18 -4.67
CA VAL A 90 -0.43 -1.34 -3.99
C VAL A 90 -1.18 -2.61 -4.39
N ILE A 91 -0.44 -3.63 -4.79
CA ILE A 91 -0.94 -4.94 -5.12
C ILE A 91 -0.42 -5.94 -4.09
N GLU A 92 -1.35 -6.61 -3.42
CA GLU A 92 -1.02 -7.67 -2.46
C GLU A 92 -0.64 -8.97 -3.19
N ILE A 93 0.42 -9.60 -2.71
CA ILE A 93 0.84 -10.96 -3.06
C ILE A 93 1.06 -11.77 -1.78
N GLU A 94 1.26 -13.08 -1.89
CA GLU A 94 1.58 -13.90 -0.72
C GLU A 94 2.95 -13.50 -0.13
N GLY A 95 2.97 -13.19 1.17
CA GLY A 95 4.20 -12.84 1.88
C GLY A 95 4.71 -11.41 1.65
N GLY A 96 3.96 -10.54 0.96
CA GLY A 96 4.39 -9.18 0.69
C GLY A 96 3.45 -8.42 -0.25
N GLY A 97 4.04 -7.55 -1.07
CA GLY A 97 3.30 -6.73 -2.01
C GLY A 97 4.25 -6.07 -3.00
N TYR A 98 3.66 -5.43 -4.00
CA TYR A 98 4.39 -4.47 -4.82
C TYR A 98 3.54 -3.23 -5.07
N LYS A 99 4.21 -2.11 -5.32
CA LYS A 99 3.59 -0.85 -5.69
C LYS A 99 4.07 -0.45 -7.08
N ASN A 100 3.13 -0.05 -7.93
CA ASN A 100 3.47 0.40 -9.27
C ASN A 100 3.94 1.86 -9.28
N TYR A 101 4.95 2.11 -10.10
CA TYR A 101 5.43 3.42 -10.49
C TYR A 101 5.46 3.49 -12.02
N GLU A 102 5.67 4.68 -12.60
CA GLU A 102 5.71 4.86 -14.05
C GLU A 102 6.83 4.00 -14.69
N GLY A 103 6.46 2.86 -15.29
CA GLY A 103 7.43 1.93 -15.91
C GLY A 103 8.21 1.04 -14.94
N PHE A 104 7.96 1.14 -13.63
CA PHE A 104 8.69 0.41 -12.59
C PHE A 104 7.75 -0.18 -11.53
N ILE A 105 8.25 -1.12 -10.75
CA ILE A 105 7.59 -1.59 -9.53
C ILE A 105 8.58 -1.60 -8.38
N PHE A 106 8.08 -1.31 -7.18
CA PHE A 106 8.78 -1.56 -5.94
C PHE A 106 8.12 -2.74 -5.24
N ALA A 107 8.84 -3.83 -5.05
CA ALA A 107 8.32 -5.05 -4.43
C ALA A 107 8.99 -5.29 -3.07
N TRP A 108 8.22 -5.77 -2.10
CA TRP A 108 8.72 -6.07 -0.76
C TRP A 108 8.26 -7.44 -0.27
N SER A 109 8.97 -7.94 0.74
CA SER A 109 8.63 -9.16 1.47
C SER A 109 8.45 -8.84 2.94
N ASN A 110 7.29 -9.17 3.49
CA ASN A 110 7.00 -9.02 4.92
C ASN A 110 7.99 -9.82 5.77
N TYR A 111 8.45 -10.98 5.27
CA TYR A 111 9.45 -11.81 5.96
C TYR A 111 10.81 -11.11 6.05
N LEU A 112 11.26 -10.48 4.95
CA LEU A 112 12.56 -9.79 4.95
C LEU A 112 12.51 -8.50 5.77
N ILE A 113 11.39 -7.77 5.70
CA ILE A 113 11.15 -6.57 6.53
C ILE A 113 11.17 -6.95 8.01
N ALA A 114 10.43 -7.99 8.41
CA ALA A 114 10.37 -8.44 9.80
C ALA A 114 11.72 -8.93 10.34
N ARG A 115 12.68 -9.23 9.46
CA ARG A 115 14.06 -9.60 9.82
C ARG A 115 15.06 -8.46 9.65
N GLU A 116 14.59 -7.27 9.29
CA GLU A 116 15.44 -6.08 9.02
C GLU A 116 16.50 -6.36 7.93
N ARG A 117 16.18 -7.23 6.97
CA ARG A 117 17.10 -7.67 5.91
C ARG A 117 16.89 -6.96 4.58
N SER A 118 15.72 -6.37 4.38
CA SER A 118 15.34 -5.66 3.16
C SER A 118 14.08 -4.85 3.45
N ASP A 119 14.02 -3.64 2.94
CA ASP A 119 12.82 -2.80 2.87
C ASP A 119 12.04 -2.99 1.55
N GLY A 120 12.75 -3.41 0.50
CA GLY A 120 12.17 -3.85 -0.77
C GLY A 120 13.20 -3.81 -1.88
N ARG A 121 12.76 -4.00 -3.12
CA ARG A 121 13.62 -3.98 -4.31
C ARG A 121 12.85 -3.42 -5.50
N TRP A 122 13.56 -2.70 -6.36
CA TRP A 122 13.00 -2.16 -7.58
C TRP A 122 13.19 -3.07 -8.79
N TYR A 123 12.16 -3.12 -9.63
CA TYR A 123 12.17 -3.87 -10.88
C TYR A 123 11.61 -3.03 -12.02
N CYS A 124 12.16 -3.25 -13.22
CA CYS A 124 11.60 -2.71 -14.45
C CYS A 124 10.33 -3.46 -14.82
N ARG A 125 9.22 -2.74 -15.05
CA ARG A 125 7.94 -3.36 -15.38
C ARG A 125 7.97 -4.06 -16.75
N GLN A 126 8.80 -3.59 -17.68
CA GLN A 126 8.83 -4.08 -19.05
C GLN A 126 9.63 -5.38 -19.22
N CYS A 127 10.73 -5.55 -18.51
CA CYS A 127 11.61 -6.72 -18.65
C CYS A 127 11.82 -7.50 -17.33
N SER A 128 11.15 -7.09 -16.25
CA SER A 128 11.21 -7.71 -14.93
C SER A 128 12.61 -7.81 -14.31
N SER A 129 13.60 -7.10 -14.85
CA SER A 129 14.95 -7.08 -14.30
C SER A 129 15.07 -6.10 -13.14
N MET A 130 15.99 -6.40 -12.23
CA MET A 130 16.41 -5.43 -11.22
C MET A 130 16.94 -4.16 -11.89
N VAL A 131 16.66 -3.03 -11.28
CA VAL A 131 17.10 -1.71 -11.78
C VAL A 131 18.31 -1.24 -11.00
N LYS A 132 18.94 -0.19 -11.51
CA LYS A 132 19.93 0.58 -10.74
C LYS A 132 19.21 1.69 -10.00
N GLU A 133 19.66 1.93 -8.77
CA GLU A 133 19.14 2.95 -7.87
C GLU A 133 20.24 3.99 -7.65
N GLU A 134 19.88 5.26 -7.74
CA GLU A 134 20.76 6.38 -7.39
C GLU A 134 20.10 7.18 -6.25
N HIS A 135 20.94 7.68 -5.35
CA HIS A 135 20.51 8.44 -4.17
C HIS A 135 21.24 9.78 -4.11
N ASN A 136 20.58 10.82 -3.60
CA ASN A 136 21.11 12.19 -3.60
C ASN A 136 22.29 12.43 -2.63
N LYS A 137 22.52 11.56 -1.63
CA LYS A 137 23.60 11.66 -0.62
C LYS A 137 24.15 10.27 -0.28
N LYS A 138 25.36 10.22 0.32
CA LYS A 138 25.98 8.99 0.85
C LYS A 138 25.08 8.40 1.94
N CYS A 139 24.56 7.20 1.72
CA CYS A 139 23.66 6.52 2.64
C CYS A 139 24.45 5.68 3.64
N THR A 140 24.51 6.11 4.90
CA THR A 140 24.54 5.16 6.02
C THR A 140 23.11 4.68 6.19
N ILE A 141 22.89 3.37 6.11
CA ILE A 141 21.58 2.71 6.08
C ILE A 141 20.67 3.28 7.18
N ASN A 142 19.76 4.19 6.82
CA ASN A 142 18.64 4.63 7.64
C ASN A 142 17.40 4.63 6.75
N SER A 143 16.36 4.03 7.29
CA SER A 143 15.22 3.45 6.58
C SER A 143 14.06 4.43 6.42
N ASP A 144 14.20 5.54 5.68
CA ASP A 144 13.10 6.51 5.63
C ASP A 144 12.67 6.93 4.22
N TRP A 145 11.51 6.40 3.84
CA TRP A 145 10.80 6.63 2.59
C TRP A 145 9.74 7.74 2.75
N HIS A 146 10.11 9.03 2.84
CA HIS A 146 9.15 10.14 2.74
C HIS A 146 9.73 11.45 2.16
N ASN A 147 8.83 12.40 1.86
CA ASN A 147 9.01 13.70 1.18
C ASN A 147 10.38 14.36 1.41
N CYS A 148 10.97 14.83 0.30
CA CYS A 148 12.28 15.48 0.17
C CYS A 148 12.62 16.50 1.28
N THR A 149 13.00 16.01 2.45
CA THR A 149 13.60 16.75 3.55
C THR A 149 14.78 15.90 4.01
N GLY A 150 15.97 16.39 3.66
CA GLY A 150 17.02 15.49 3.19
C GLY A 150 17.81 14.77 4.25
N GLU A 151 17.74 13.44 4.24
CA GLU A 151 18.76 12.45 4.61
C GLU A 151 18.51 11.20 3.75
N CYS A 152 19.48 10.79 2.90
CA CYS A 152 19.43 9.69 1.92
C CYS A 152 18.06 9.42 1.22
N THR A 153 17.69 10.23 0.23
CA THR A 153 16.49 9.98 -0.58
C THR A 153 16.85 9.30 -1.91
N LEU A 154 16.10 8.26 -2.30
CA LEU A 154 16.14 7.70 -3.66
C LEU A 154 15.83 8.82 -4.66
N SER A 155 16.77 9.10 -5.56
CA SER A 155 16.65 10.18 -6.52
C SER A 155 16.24 9.69 -7.89
N LYS A 156 16.71 8.50 -8.28
CA LYS A 156 16.49 7.94 -9.60
C LYS A 156 16.49 6.42 -9.59
N VAL A 157 15.64 5.84 -10.43
CA VAL A 157 15.68 4.43 -10.80
C VAL A 157 15.87 4.33 -12.31
N TYR A 158 16.74 3.41 -12.74
CA TYR A 158 17.07 3.22 -14.15
C TYR A 158 17.17 1.74 -14.53
N CYS A 159 16.48 1.35 -15.59
CA CYS A 159 16.60 0.02 -16.17
C CYS A 159 17.68 0.00 -17.28
N PRO A 160 18.82 -0.69 -17.08
CA PRO A 160 19.85 -0.77 -18.11
C PRO A 160 19.43 -1.55 -19.35
N LYS A 161 18.46 -2.47 -19.22
CA LYS A 161 17.97 -3.28 -20.35
C LYS A 161 17.00 -2.51 -21.24
N CYS A 162 16.02 -1.82 -20.63
CA CYS A 162 14.98 -1.10 -21.35
C CYS A 162 15.34 0.37 -21.63
N LYS A 163 16.43 0.87 -21.03
CA LYS A 163 16.86 2.27 -21.09
C LYS A 163 15.78 3.25 -20.60
N THR A 164 14.93 2.82 -19.68
CA THR A 164 13.90 3.64 -19.03
C THR A 164 14.41 4.16 -17.70
N GLU A 165 13.96 5.34 -17.29
CA GLU A 165 14.25 5.92 -15.98
C GLU A 165 13.06 6.70 -15.42
N VAL A 166 13.01 6.79 -14.10
CA VAL A 166 12.15 7.70 -13.35
C VAL A 166 13.00 8.46 -12.35
N ASN A 167 12.78 9.77 -12.29
CA ASN A 167 13.39 10.66 -11.32
C ASN A 167 12.35 11.02 -10.26
N PHE A 168 12.68 10.80 -8.99
CA PHE A 168 11.79 11.08 -7.85
C PHE A 168 11.98 12.50 -7.29
N CYS A 169 13.08 13.17 -7.66
CA CYS A 169 13.35 14.55 -7.30
C CYS A 169 13.43 15.43 -8.55
N PRO A 170 12.33 16.04 -9.01
CA PRO A 170 12.46 17.21 -9.87
C PRO A 170 13.07 18.33 -9.03
N ASN A 171 14.15 18.95 -9.53
CA ASN A 171 14.67 20.19 -8.97
C ASN A 171 13.50 21.11 -8.59
N SER A 172 13.50 21.62 -7.36
CA SER A 172 12.66 22.74 -6.94
C SER A 172 13.11 24.00 -7.70
N LYS A 173 12.91 24.05 -9.01
CA LYS A 173 12.83 25.31 -9.73
C LYS A 173 11.41 25.76 -9.57
N SER A 174 11.25 26.65 -8.59
CA SER A 174 10.21 27.67 -8.55
C SER A 174 9.58 27.89 -9.93
N PHE A 175 8.31 27.56 -10.07
CA PHE A 175 7.46 28.18 -11.08
C PHE A 175 7.37 29.65 -10.70
N THR A 176 8.34 30.45 -11.11
CA THR A 176 8.20 31.90 -11.12
C THR A 176 7.12 32.17 -12.15
N LEU A 177 5.90 32.45 -11.70
CA LEU A 177 4.90 33.11 -12.53
C LEU A 177 5.56 34.38 -13.07
N SER A 178 6.02 34.33 -14.32
CA SER A 178 6.23 35.52 -15.12
C SER A 178 4.88 36.20 -15.24
N LYS A 179 4.65 37.18 -14.36
CA LYS A 179 3.68 38.26 -14.57
C LYS A 179 4.07 38.95 -15.88
N GLU A 180 3.56 38.44 -17.00
CA GLU A 180 3.44 39.25 -18.19
C GLU A 180 2.41 40.33 -17.88
N LEU A 181 2.98 41.52 -17.68
CA LEU A 181 2.34 42.79 -17.50
C LEU A 181 1.19 43.01 -18.49
N GLY A 182 -0.03 42.97 -17.97
CA GLY A 182 -1.12 43.78 -18.48
C GLY A 182 -0.75 45.26 -18.37
N LYS A 183 -0.16 45.81 -19.44
CA LYS A 183 -0.06 47.25 -19.70
C LYS A 183 -0.36 47.53 -21.17
N LYS A 184 -1.65 47.61 -21.51
CA LYS A 184 -2.19 48.50 -22.54
C LYS A 184 -3.44 49.13 -21.93
N LYS A 185 -3.34 50.33 -21.33
CA LYS A 185 -3.52 51.65 -21.98
C LYS A 185 -4.81 51.71 -22.79
N LEU A 186 -5.81 52.42 -22.27
CA LEU A 186 -6.72 53.32 -23.00
C LEU A 186 -7.62 54.02 -21.97
N GLU A 187 -7.08 55.09 -21.38
CA GLU A 187 -7.87 56.31 -21.20
C GLU A 187 -8.05 56.90 -22.61
N ASP A 188 -9.30 57.14 -23.00
CA ASP A 188 -9.77 58.24 -23.85
C ASP A 188 -11.17 57.89 -24.39
N ASN A 189 -12.21 58.35 -23.70
CA ASN A 189 -13.11 59.35 -24.26
C ASN A 189 -14.23 59.71 -23.27
N ARG A 190 -14.43 61.04 -23.23
CA ARG A 190 -15.61 61.77 -22.78
C ARG A 190 -16.95 61.07 -23.00
#